data_AF-A0AAN5IE86-F1
#
_entry.id   AF-A0AAN5IE86-F1
#
_cell.length_a   1.000
_cell.length_b   1.000
_cell.length_c   1.000
_cell.angle_alpha   90.00
_cell.angle_beta   90.00
_cell.angle_gamma   90.00
#
_symmetry.space_group_name_H-M   'P 1'
#
loop_
_entity.id
_entity.type
_entity.pdbx_description
1 polymer ?
#
loop_
_entity_poly.entity_id
_entity_poly.type
_entity_poly.pdbx_seq_one_letter_code
_entity_poly.pdbx_strand_id
1 'polypeptide(L)'
;TLVCAICHVDLAEKRAVILLPCRHHFHASCARSWMEIRKYRPDQTCSVCRTRTVNVVFESGVTARTPYPFGETGQPTREVLERERHPASTIHLLLLQTQAQLSRCDVLSHDMTRGAEYHEDIQAEKALLGERHRLLLRMQSEIERGEWEGVVMPWELARVGVARQARTPEEVEQQQAELNRDLQRGQRLLQRVRSFLQQVDEQAAAAAPNGQLDVWQQVVRDRRERAATSAVTRHHGAEMPFSPRPATPSSAVVQWSQLQQPETPHNVHPTVSRILRQG
;
A
#
# COMPACT_ATOMS: atom_id res chain seq x y z
N THR A 1 -1.98 -26.83 -17.08
CA THR A 1 -1.07 -25.70 -16.77
C THR A 1 -1.84 -24.66 -15.96
N LEU A 2 -1.15 -23.69 -15.34
CA LEU A 2 -1.81 -22.57 -14.67
C LEU A 2 -1.82 -21.38 -15.64
N VAL A 3 -3.00 -20.83 -15.91
CA VAL A 3 -3.18 -19.72 -16.87
C VAL A 3 -3.55 -18.42 -16.14
N CYS A 4 -3.08 -17.29 -16.67
CA CYS A 4 -3.41 -15.98 -16.14
C CYS A 4 -4.89 -15.64 -16.40
N ALA A 5 -5.67 -15.39 -15.34
CA ALA A 5 -7.11 -15.13 -15.44
C ALA A 5 -7.49 -13.71 -15.98
N ILE A 6 -6.58 -13.07 -16.72
CA ILE A 6 -6.77 -11.76 -17.37
C ILE A 6 -6.44 -11.84 -18.86
N CYS A 7 -5.28 -12.39 -19.24
CA CYS A 7 -4.85 -12.53 -20.64
C CYS A 7 -4.96 -13.96 -21.19
N HIS A 8 -5.27 -14.95 -20.35
CA HIS A 8 -5.40 -16.39 -20.68
C HIS A 8 -4.13 -17.08 -21.22
N VAL A 9 -2.97 -16.42 -21.11
CA VAL A 9 -1.64 -16.98 -21.42
C VAL A 9 -1.07 -17.75 -20.22
N ASP A 10 -0.17 -18.71 -20.45
CA ASP A 10 0.44 -19.54 -19.41
C ASP A 10 1.26 -18.70 -18.42
N LEU A 11 1.17 -19.03 -17.13
CA LEU A 11 1.95 -18.33 -16.10
C LEU A 11 3.45 -18.65 -16.15
N ALA A 12 3.85 -19.75 -16.78
CA ALA A 12 5.26 -20.10 -16.93
C ALA A 12 6.05 -19.12 -17.83
N GLU A 13 5.36 -18.40 -18.72
CA GLU A 13 5.98 -17.49 -19.71
C GLU A 13 6.46 -16.17 -19.09
N LYS A 14 5.81 -15.68 -18.01
CA LYS A 14 6.12 -14.37 -17.40
C LYS A 14 6.21 -14.44 -15.87
N ARG A 15 6.59 -13.32 -15.25
CA ARG A 15 6.58 -13.15 -13.79
C ARG A 15 5.16 -13.37 -13.23
N ALA A 16 4.92 -14.44 -12.48
CA ALA A 16 3.66 -14.69 -11.80
C ALA A 16 3.56 -14.02 -10.42
N VAL A 17 2.34 -13.67 -10.01
CA VAL A 17 1.96 -13.15 -8.69
C VAL A 17 0.65 -13.76 -8.20
N ILE A 18 0.47 -13.78 -6.88
CA ILE A 18 -0.65 -14.37 -6.17
C ILE A 18 -1.36 -13.25 -5.38
N LEU A 19 -2.68 -13.11 -5.54
CA LEU A 19 -3.48 -12.14 -4.77
C LEU A 19 -3.97 -12.73 -3.45
N LEU A 20 -3.57 -12.14 -2.32
CA LEU A 20 -3.99 -12.57 -0.98
C LEU A 20 -5.25 -11.80 -0.52
N PRO A 21 -6.21 -12.47 0.16
CA PRO A 21 -6.14 -13.84 0.69
C PRO A 21 -6.63 -14.92 -0.29
N CYS A 22 -7.20 -14.56 -1.44
CA CYS A 22 -7.92 -15.50 -2.31
C CYS A 22 -7.05 -16.49 -3.12
N ARG A 23 -5.73 -16.29 -3.13
CA ARG A 23 -4.71 -17.12 -3.80
C ARG A 23 -4.92 -17.34 -5.31
N HIS A 24 -5.58 -16.42 -6.01
CA HIS A 24 -5.64 -16.45 -7.48
C HIS A 24 -4.32 -15.96 -8.08
N HIS A 25 -3.86 -16.64 -9.13
CA HIS A 25 -2.59 -16.35 -9.81
C HIS A 25 -2.79 -15.51 -11.08
N PHE A 26 -1.84 -14.64 -11.37
CA PHE A 26 -1.83 -13.72 -12.52
C PHE A 26 -0.39 -13.44 -12.95
N HIS A 27 -0.17 -12.97 -14.17
CA HIS A 27 1.08 -12.27 -14.48
C HIS A 27 1.16 -10.94 -13.71
N ALA A 28 2.36 -10.55 -13.30
CA ALA A 28 2.62 -9.34 -12.51
C ALA A 28 2.12 -8.07 -13.19
N SER A 29 2.31 -7.97 -14.51
CA SER A 29 1.83 -6.89 -15.37
C SER A 29 0.29 -6.85 -15.44
N CYS A 30 -0.37 -8.00 -15.64
CA CYS A 30 -1.83 -8.10 -15.66
C CYS A 30 -2.47 -7.74 -14.30
N ALA A 31 -1.94 -8.29 -13.20
CA ALA A 31 -2.41 -7.95 -11.85
C ALA A 31 -2.23 -6.46 -11.54
N ARG A 32 -1.09 -5.88 -11.95
CA ARG A 32 -0.83 -4.45 -11.84
C ARG A 32 -1.88 -3.62 -12.57
N SER A 33 -2.01 -3.83 -13.89
CA SER A 33 -2.95 -3.09 -14.73
C SER A 33 -4.39 -3.17 -14.19
N TRP A 34 -4.82 -4.35 -13.77
CA TRP A 34 -6.14 -4.56 -13.16
C TRP A 34 -6.38 -3.75 -11.89
N MET A 35 -5.37 -3.63 -11.02
CA MET A 35 -5.44 -2.82 -9.81
C MET A 35 -5.35 -1.31 -10.09
N GLU A 36 -4.71 -0.91 -11.19
CA GLU A 36 -4.51 0.50 -11.55
C GLU A 36 -5.75 1.15 -12.19
N ILE A 37 -6.47 0.41 -13.04
CA ILE A 37 -7.62 0.92 -13.83
C ILE A 37 -8.85 1.24 -12.96
N ARG A 38 -8.98 0.67 -11.75
CA ARG A 38 -10.24 0.66 -10.99
C ARG A 38 -10.59 2.00 -10.32
N LYS A 39 -11.33 2.80 -11.07
CA LYS A 39 -11.89 4.12 -10.73
C LYS A 39 -13.02 4.19 -9.69
N TYR A 40 -13.68 3.06 -9.36
CA TYR A 40 -14.98 3.08 -8.64
C TYR A 40 -15.09 2.12 -7.44
N ARG A 41 -13.98 1.63 -6.90
CA ARG A 41 -13.99 0.89 -5.62
C ARG A 41 -12.81 1.31 -4.76
N PRO A 42 -13.02 1.69 -3.48
CA PRO A 42 -11.91 1.98 -2.56
C PRO A 42 -11.07 0.73 -2.27
N ASP A 43 -11.66 -0.45 -2.52
CA ASP A 43 -11.03 -1.75 -2.32
C ASP A 43 -10.56 -2.37 -3.63
N GLN A 44 -9.26 -2.68 -3.67
CA GLN A 44 -8.69 -3.59 -4.64
C GLN A 44 -9.34 -4.97 -4.49
N THR A 45 -9.79 -5.58 -5.59
CA THR A 45 -10.42 -6.92 -5.55
C THR A 45 -9.91 -7.79 -6.68
N CYS A 46 -9.72 -9.08 -6.43
CA CYS A 46 -9.43 -10.10 -7.44
C CYS A 46 -10.43 -10.05 -8.61
N SER A 47 -9.96 -10.17 -9.86
CA SER A 47 -10.83 -10.19 -11.05
C SER A 47 -11.76 -11.41 -11.10
N VAL A 48 -11.27 -12.56 -10.63
CA VAL A 48 -11.98 -13.85 -10.60
C VAL A 48 -13.05 -13.84 -9.52
N CYS A 49 -12.64 -13.89 -8.24
CA CYS A 49 -13.57 -14.12 -7.12
C CYS A 49 -14.10 -12.84 -6.43
N ARG A 50 -13.65 -11.64 -6.83
CA ARG A 50 -14.03 -10.34 -6.22
C ARG A 50 -13.72 -10.17 -4.74
N THR A 51 -13.01 -11.12 -4.12
CA THR A 51 -12.44 -10.99 -2.77
C THR A 51 -11.50 -9.77 -2.71
N ARG A 52 -11.58 -9.01 -1.62
CA ARG A 52 -10.69 -7.87 -1.33
C ARG A 52 -9.24 -8.33 -1.28
N THR A 53 -8.41 -7.78 -2.15
CA THR A 53 -6.97 -8.00 -2.18
C THR A 53 -6.32 -7.16 -1.09
N VAL A 54 -5.70 -7.82 -0.11
CA VAL A 54 -4.94 -7.14 0.96
C VAL A 54 -3.46 -7.03 0.59
N ASN A 55 -2.93 -8.02 -0.14
CA ASN A 55 -1.54 -8.03 -0.56
C ASN A 55 -1.38 -8.77 -1.90
N VAL A 56 -0.30 -8.48 -2.61
CA VAL A 56 0.14 -9.19 -3.82
C VAL A 56 1.53 -9.73 -3.55
N VAL A 57 1.75 -11.03 -3.74
CA VAL A 57 3.04 -11.68 -3.49
C VAL A 57 3.53 -12.38 -4.76
N PHE A 58 4.84 -12.34 -5.00
CA PHE A 58 5.47 -13.23 -5.98
C PHE A 58 5.47 -14.66 -5.46
N GLU A 59 5.68 -15.65 -6.34
CA GLU A 59 5.78 -17.07 -5.95
C GLU A 59 6.93 -17.35 -4.97
N SER A 60 7.95 -16.48 -4.94
CA SER A 60 9.02 -16.48 -3.94
C SER A 60 8.59 -16.04 -2.52
N GLY A 61 7.31 -15.72 -2.31
CA GLY A 61 6.78 -15.17 -1.06
C GLY A 61 7.08 -13.68 -0.84
N VAL A 62 7.90 -13.06 -1.69
CA VAL A 62 8.21 -11.62 -1.61
C VAL A 62 6.97 -10.80 -1.97
N THR A 63 6.57 -9.88 -1.09
CA THR A 63 5.52 -8.89 -1.37
C THR A 63 5.88 -8.04 -2.59
N ALA A 64 5.02 -8.08 -3.60
CA ALA A 64 5.02 -7.10 -4.68
C ALA A 64 4.54 -5.76 -4.14
N ARG A 65 5.15 -4.64 -4.56
CA ARG A 65 4.65 -3.31 -4.20
C ARG A 65 3.26 -3.14 -4.80
N THR A 66 2.26 -2.89 -3.94
CA THR A 66 0.90 -2.54 -4.36
C THR A 66 0.98 -1.37 -5.34
N PRO A 67 0.41 -1.49 -6.55
CA PRO A 67 0.39 -0.36 -7.47
C PRO A 67 -0.61 0.68 -6.99
N TYR A 68 -0.28 1.94 -7.22
CA TYR A 68 -1.18 3.04 -6.93
C TYR A 68 -2.22 3.15 -8.05
N PRO A 69 -3.51 3.33 -7.74
CA PRO A 69 -4.51 3.55 -8.76
C PRO A 69 -4.28 4.92 -9.42
N PHE A 70 -3.63 4.88 -10.58
CA PHE A 70 -3.47 5.98 -11.54
C PHE A 70 -4.63 6.03 -12.57
N GLY A 71 -5.65 5.20 -12.40
CA GLY A 71 -6.84 5.16 -13.25
C GLY A 71 -6.54 4.94 -14.73
N GLU A 72 -7.50 5.34 -15.57
CA GLU A 72 -7.40 5.32 -17.03
C GLU A 72 -6.64 6.54 -17.59
N THR A 73 -6.60 7.65 -16.84
CA THR A 73 -5.94 8.90 -17.24
C THR A 73 -4.44 8.91 -16.99
N GLY A 74 -3.91 7.90 -16.30
CA GLY A 74 -2.53 7.87 -15.83
C GLY A 74 -2.25 8.81 -14.66
N GLN A 75 -3.24 9.57 -14.16
CA GLN A 75 -3.12 10.47 -13.00
C GLN A 75 -3.53 9.76 -11.71
N PRO A 76 -2.90 10.04 -10.55
CA PRO A 76 -3.34 9.50 -9.28
C PRO A 76 -4.84 9.77 -9.07
N THR A 77 -5.59 8.73 -8.73
CA THR A 77 -7.03 8.85 -8.46
C THR A 77 -7.29 9.83 -7.32
N ARG A 78 -8.46 10.49 -7.35
CA ARG A 78 -8.91 11.45 -6.33
C ARG A 78 -8.80 10.84 -4.93
N GLU A 79 -9.21 9.58 -4.77
CA GLU A 79 -9.15 8.82 -3.53
C GLU A 79 -7.73 8.63 -2.98
N VAL A 80 -6.70 8.58 -3.84
CA VAL A 80 -5.29 8.55 -3.41
C VAL A 80 -4.85 9.92 -2.93
N LEU A 81 -5.19 10.98 -3.68
CA LEU A 81 -4.77 12.34 -3.39
C LEU A 81 -5.44 12.91 -2.13
N GLU A 82 -6.70 12.58 -1.90
CA GLU A 82 -7.49 13.01 -0.72
C GLU A 82 -7.28 12.13 0.52
N ARG A 83 -6.60 10.98 0.41
CA ARG A 83 -6.32 10.11 1.56
C ARG A 83 -5.46 10.81 2.60
N GLU A 84 -4.47 11.58 2.14
CA GLU A 84 -3.68 12.47 3.00
C GLU A 84 -4.32 13.87 3.01
N ARG A 85 -4.23 14.57 4.14
CA ARG A 85 -4.76 15.94 4.26
C ARG A 85 -4.06 16.97 3.36
N HIS A 86 -2.92 16.60 2.77
CA HIS A 86 -2.06 17.47 1.99
C HIS A 86 -1.64 16.79 0.67
N PRO A 87 -2.27 17.14 -0.47
CA PRO A 87 -1.95 16.54 -1.77
C PRO A 87 -0.47 16.68 -2.18
N ALA A 88 0.21 17.74 -1.76
CA ALA A 88 1.66 17.91 -1.92
C ALA A 88 2.45 16.73 -1.32
N SER A 89 2.07 16.29 -0.12
CA SER A 89 2.68 15.15 0.57
C SER A 89 2.39 13.85 -0.16
N THR A 90 1.16 13.64 -0.64
CA THR A 90 0.80 12.46 -1.46
C THR A 90 1.63 12.40 -2.73
N ILE A 91 1.72 13.49 -3.49
CA ILE A 91 2.47 13.52 -4.76
C ILE A 91 3.95 13.29 -4.51
N HIS A 92 4.53 13.86 -3.44
CA HIS A 92 5.90 13.61 -3.05
C HIS A 92 6.16 12.13 -2.69
N LEU A 93 5.24 11.48 -1.96
CA LEU A 93 5.33 10.04 -1.65
C LEU A 93 5.25 9.18 -2.93
N LEU A 94 4.33 9.51 -3.84
CA LEU A 94 4.19 8.83 -5.13
C LEU A 94 5.44 9.00 -6.00
N LEU A 95 6.08 10.17 -5.97
CA LEU A 95 7.35 10.43 -6.67
C LEU A 95 8.46 9.52 -6.16
N LEU A 96 8.71 9.49 -4.85
CA LEU A 96 9.72 8.64 -4.22
C LEU A 96 9.49 7.15 -4.54
N GLN A 97 8.22 6.72 -4.54
CA GLN A 97 7.85 5.35 -4.85
C GLN A 97 8.04 5.00 -6.34
N THR A 98 7.72 5.93 -7.24
CA THR A 98 7.93 5.79 -8.69
C THR A 98 9.43 5.75 -9.01
N GLN A 99 10.23 6.63 -8.41
CA GLN A 99 11.70 6.61 -8.52
C GLN A 99 12.29 5.29 -8.04
N ALA A 100 11.89 4.79 -6.87
CA ALA A 100 12.35 3.50 -6.36
C ALA A 100 11.91 2.30 -7.23
N GLN A 101 10.80 2.41 -7.97
CA GLN A 101 10.41 1.42 -8.97
C GLN A 101 11.24 1.53 -10.26
N LEU A 102 11.52 2.74 -10.75
CA LEU A 102 12.43 2.97 -11.89
C LEU A 102 13.83 2.40 -11.63
N SER A 103 14.45 2.72 -10.49
CA SER A 103 15.76 2.16 -10.12
C SER A 103 15.74 0.64 -10.00
N ARG A 104 14.60 0.04 -9.61
CA ARG A 104 14.44 -1.42 -9.62
C ARG A 104 14.35 -1.96 -11.05
N CYS A 105 13.64 -1.29 -11.96
CA CYS A 105 13.62 -1.66 -13.38
C CYS A 105 15.03 -1.60 -13.99
N ASP A 106 15.85 -0.60 -13.63
CA ASP A 106 17.25 -0.52 -14.04
C ASP A 106 18.06 -1.74 -13.57
N VAL A 107 17.97 -2.12 -12.30
CA VAL A 107 18.64 -3.33 -11.80
C VAL A 107 18.15 -4.59 -12.52
N LEU A 108 16.83 -4.73 -12.70
CA LEU A 108 16.24 -5.92 -13.35
C LEU A 108 16.51 -5.98 -14.86
N SER A 109 16.74 -4.86 -15.55
CA SER A 109 17.03 -4.86 -16.99
C SER A 109 18.42 -5.40 -17.32
N HIS A 110 19.33 -5.46 -16.34
CA HIS A 110 20.68 -6.02 -16.50
C HIS A 110 20.76 -7.53 -16.17
N ASP A 111 19.67 -8.18 -15.73
CA ASP A 111 19.63 -9.63 -15.48
C ASP A 111 19.55 -10.42 -16.81
N MET A 112 20.69 -10.54 -17.48
CA MET A 112 20.85 -11.26 -18.76
C MET A 112 20.56 -12.77 -18.67
N THR A 113 20.25 -13.31 -17.49
CA THR A 113 19.86 -14.73 -17.33
C THR A 113 18.40 -14.99 -17.71
N ARG A 114 17.64 -13.93 -18.01
CA ARG A 114 16.21 -13.98 -18.34
C ARG A 114 15.99 -13.94 -19.86
N GLY A 115 14.87 -14.51 -20.32
CA GLY A 115 14.49 -14.50 -21.74
C GLY A 115 14.07 -13.11 -22.23
N ALA A 116 14.07 -12.91 -23.56
CA ALA A 116 13.76 -11.62 -24.19
C ALA A 116 12.43 -11.00 -23.71
N GLU A 117 11.37 -11.80 -23.60
CA GLU A 117 10.04 -11.36 -23.14
C GLU A 117 10.07 -10.77 -21.72
N TYR A 118 10.93 -11.28 -20.83
CA TYR A 118 11.12 -10.70 -19.50
C TYR A 118 11.71 -9.28 -19.59
N HIS A 119 12.68 -9.07 -20.48
CA HIS A 119 13.26 -7.74 -20.70
C HIS A 119 12.25 -6.78 -21.33
N GLU A 120 11.43 -7.24 -22.29
CA GLU A 120 10.34 -6.45 -22.86
C GLU A 120 9.32 -6.01 -21.79
N ASP A 121 8.86 -6.93 -20.94
CA ASP A 121 7.99 -6.65 -19.78
C ASP A 121 8.61 -5.59 -18.84
N ILE A 122 9.94 -5.63 -18.61
CA ILE A 122 10.66 -4.66 -17.77
C ILE A 122 10.80 -3.30 -18.47
N GLN A 123 11.07 -3.24 -19.77
CA GLN A 123 11.16 -1.97 -20.50
C GLN A 123 9.79 -1.29 -20.64
N ALA A 124 8.72 -2.06 -20.87
CA ALA A 124 7.34 -1.55 -20.85
C ALA A 124 6.96 -0.98 -19.47
N GLU A 125 7.31 -1.69 -18.39
CA GLU A 125 7.14 -1.20 -17.01
C GLU A 125 7.93 0.10 -16.77
N LYS A 126 9.20 0.15 -17.19
CA LYS A 126 10.07 1.34 -17.07
C LYS A 126 9.52 2.54 -17.85
N ALA A 127 9.03 2.33 -19.07
CA ALA A 127 8.45 3.40 -19.89
C ALA A 127 7.19 3.99 -19.25
N LEU A 128 6.28 3.14 -18.76
CA LEU A 128 5.06 3.55 -18.05
C LEU A 128 5.38 4.33 -16.76
N LEU A 129 6.37 3.87 -15.99
CA LEU A 129 6.84 4.57 -14.79
C LEU A 129 7.51 5.91 -15.12
N GLY A 130 8.21 6.00 -16.26
CA GLY A 130 8.81 7.25 -16.74
C GLY A 130 7.78 8.31 -17.10
N GLU A 131 6.67 7.93 -17.72
CA GLU A 131 5.51 8.82 -17.95
C GLU A 131 4.92 9.31 -16.63
N ARG A 132 4.64 8.39 -15.70
CA ARG A 132 4.13 8.73 -14.36
C ARG A 132 5.06 9.65 -13.59
N HIS A 133 6.37 9.46 -13.69
CA HIS A 133 7.33 10.32 -13.01
C HIS A 133 7.27 11.75 -13.57
N ARG A 134 7.25 11.92 -14.90
CA ARG A 134 7.09 13.23 -15.55
C ARG A 134 5.77 13.91 -15.18
N LEU A 135 4.68 13.16 -15.16
CA LEU A 135 3.36 13.65 -14.75
C LEU A 135 3.32 14.12 -13.30
N LEU A 136 3.85 13.32 -12.37
CA LEU A 136 3.90 13.67 -10.95
C LEU A 136 4.81 14.89 -10.68
N LEU A 137 5.94 15.03 -11.40
CA LEU A 137 6.79 16.22 -11.32
C LEU A 137 6.04 17.47 -11.81
N ARG A 138 5.26 17.35 -12.88
CA ARG A 138 4.41 18.44 -13.38
C ARG A 138 3.37 18.85 -12.33
N MET A 139 2.66 17.89 -11.74
CA MET A 139 1.67 18.14 -10.69
C MET A 139 2.30 18.73 -9.42
N GLN A 140 3.52 18.30 -9.03
CA GLN A 140 4.25 18.93 -7.92
C GLN A 140 4.53 20.40 -8.23
N SER A 141 5.01 20.72 -9.44
CA SER A 141 5.28 22.10 -9.85
C SER A 141 4.00 22.95 -9.93
N GLU A 142 2.88 22.39 -10.39
CA GLU A 142 1.56 23.05 -10.37
C GLU A 142 1.14 23.41 -8.92
N ILE A 143 1.37 22.50 -7.95
CA ILE A 143 1.09 22.76 -6.53
C ILE A 143 2.02 23.85 -5.97
N GLU A 144 3.32 23.78 -6.26
CA GLU A 144 4.32 24.75 -5.80
C GLU A 144 4.08 26.17 -6.35
N ARG A 145 3.49 26.29 -7.55
CA ARG A 145 3.04 27.57 -8.12
C ARG A 145 1.64 28.01 -7.66
N GLY A 146 0.89 27.17 -6.96
CA GLY A 146 -0.51 27.43 -6.59
C GLY A 146 -1.50 27.36 -7.76
N GLU A 147 -1.10 26.76 -8.87
CA GLU A 147 -1.88 26.59 -10.11
C GLU A 147 -2.68 25.28 -10.14
N TRP A 148 -2.45 24.38 -9.19
CA TRP A 148 -3.08 23.06 -9.18
C TRP A 148 -4.56 23.11 -8.77
N GLU A 149 -5.46 23.04 -9.75
CA GLU A 149 -6.92 23.04 -9.57
C GLU A 149 -7.48 21.72 -9.00
N GLY A 150 -6.63 20.72 -8.75
CA GLY A 150 -7.03 19.38 -8.34
C GLY A 150 -7.26 18.42 -9.53
N VAL A 151 -7.64 17.17 -9.24
CA VAL A 151 -8.08 16.23 -10.28
C VAL A 151 -9.55 16.53 -10.59
N VAL A 152 -9.78 17.40 -11.58
CA VAL A 152 -11.12 17.72 -12.04
C VAL A 152 -11.63 16.59 -12.95
N MET A 153 -12.60 15.80 -12.47
CA MET A 153 -13.14 14.72 -13.27
C MET A 153 -14.06 15.25 -14.38
N PRO A 154 -14.15 14.60 -15.58
CA PRO A 154 -15.03 15.06 -16.65
C PRO A 154 -16.52 15.16 -16.27
N TRP A 155 -16.97 14.30 -15.33
CA TRP A 155 -18.34 14.36 -14.78
C TRP A 155 -18.50 15.42 -13.68
N GLU A 156 -17.40 15.88 -13.06
CA GLU A 156 -17.41 17.00 -12.13
C GLU A 156 -17.48 18.33 -12.90
N LEU A 157 -16.84 18.46 -14.08
CA LEU A 157 -17.08 19.62 -14.96
C LEU A 157 -18.57 19.79 -15.30
N ALA A 158 -19.29 18.67 -15.52
CA ALA A 158 -20.73 18.67 -15.72
C ALA A 158 -21.55 19.08 -14.47
N ARG A 159 -20.97 19.00 -13.26
CA ARG A 159 -21.55 19.50 -11.99
C ARG A 159 -21.07 20.90 -11.60
N VAL A 160 -19.86 21.32 -12.01
CA VAL A 160 -19.26 22.62 -11.67
C VAL A 160 -20.00 23.78 -12.35
N GLY A 161 -20.71 23.52 -13.45
CA GLY A 161 -21.74 24.43 -13.98
C GLY A 161 -22.90 24.75 -13.02
N VAL A 162 -23.03 24.02 -11.92
CA VAL A 162 -24.05 24.21 -10.86
C VAL A 162 -23.42 24.62 -9.51
N ALA A 163 -22.11 24.41 -9.33
CA ALA A 163 -21.43 24.50 -8.02
C ALA A 163 -20.46 25.69 -7.86
N ARG A 164 -20.48 26.68 -8.76
CA ARG A 164 -19.96 28.04 -8.46
C ARG A 164 -20.97 28.87 -7.66
N GLN A 165 -21.43 28.35 -6.53
CA GLN A 165 -21.92 29.23 -5.48
C GLN A 165 -20.69 29.95 -4.91
N ALA A 166 -20.64 31.26 -5.09
CA ALA A 166 -19.61 32.08 -4.48
C ALA A 166 -19.72 31.91 -2.96
N ARG A 167 -18.65 31.43 -2.31
CA ARG A 167 -18.62 31.37 -0.84
C ARG A 167 -18.84 32.75 -0.30
N THR A 168 -19.70 32.88 0.71
CA THR A 168 -19.90 34.17 1.36
C THR A 168 -18.60 34.58 2.06
N PRO A 169 -18.35 35.90 2.24
CA PRO A 169 -17.21 36.36 3.04
C PRO A 169 -17.18 35.74 4.45
N GLU A 170 -18.36 35.47 5.02
CA GLU A 170 -18.54 34.81 6.32
C GLU A 170 -18.05 33.35 6.33
N GLU A 171 -18.35 32.55 5.29
CA GLU A 171 -17.84 31.18 5.17
C GLU A 171 -16.31 31.14 5.06
N VAL A 172 -15.71 32.12 4.36
CA VAL A 172 -14.26 32.27 4.25
C VAL A 172 -13.64 32.64 5.61
N GLU A 173 -14.26 33.56 6.33
CA GLU A 173 -13.81 33.96 7.68
C GLU A 173 -13.92 32.81 8.69
N GLN A 174 -15.04 32.07 8.68
CA GLN A 174 -15.23 30.89 9.53
C GLN A 174 -14.19 29.80 9.24
N GLN A 175 -13.90 29.52 7.96
CA GLN A 175 -12.86 28.56 7.58
C GLN A 175 -11.46 29.02 8.02
N GLN A 176 -11.14 30.31 7.87
CA GLN A 176 -9.86 30.88 8.33
C GLN A 176 -9.74 30.81 9.87
N ALA A 177 -10.84 31.05 10.60
CA ALA A 177 -10.88 30.94 12.06
C ALA A 177 -10.72 29.48 12.54
N GLU A 178 -11.22 28.49 11.79
CA GLU A 178 -10.95 27.08 12.06
C GLU A 178 -9.47 26.71 11.83
N LEU A 179 -8.90 27.11 10.68
CA LEU A 179 -7.48 26.87 10.38
C LEU A 179 -6.54 27.49 11.43
N ASN A 180 -6.85 28.71 11.88
CA ASN A 180 -6.11 29.38 12.95
C ASN A 180 -6.22 28.63 14.30
N ARG A 181 -7.39 28.07 14.63
CA ARG A 181 -7.58 27.24 15.84
C ARG A 181 -6.75 25.96 15.76
N ASP A 182 -6.65 25.33 14.59
CA ASP A 182 -5.82 24.14 14.38
C ASP A 182 -4.33 24.42 14.45
N LEU A 183 -3.87 25.53 13.86
CA LEU A 183 -2.49 25.98 13.98
C LEU A 183 -2.10 26.20 15.45
N GLN A 184 -2.95 26.86 16.24
CA GLN A 184 -2.75 27.02 17.67
C GLN A 184 -2.77 25.69 18.45
N ARG A 185 -3.64 24.73 18.06
CA ARG A 185 -3.63 23.37 18.64
C ARG A 185 -2.29 22.69 18.40
N GLY A 186 -1.76 22.76 17.17
CA GLY A 186 -0.44 22.22 16.80
C GLY A 186 0.71 22.89 17.57
N GLN A 187 0.73 24.22 17.66
CA GLN A 187 1.74 24.97 18.41
C GLN A 187 1.78 24.57 19.90
N ARG A 188 0.61 24.46 20.56
CA ARG A 188 0.52 23.99 21.95
C ARG A 188 1.04 22.56 22.12
N LEU A 189 0.79 21.66 21.15
CA LEU A 189 1.32 20.30 21.19
C LEU A 189 2.85 20.29 21.08
N LEU A 190 3.42 21.04 20.12
CA LEU A 190 4.87 21.16 19.95
C LEU A 190 5.55 21.76 21.18
N GLN A 191 4.92 22.75 21.83
CA GLN A 191 5.43 23.33 23.07
C GLN A 191 5.45 22.29 24.20
N ARG A 192 4.39 21.48 24.37
CA ARG A 192 4.37 20.38 25.34
C ARG A 192 5.45 19.33 25.07
N VAL A 193 5.67 18.96 23.80
CA VAL A 193 6.75 18.04 23.41
C VAL A 193 8.12 18.62 23.75
N ARG A 194 8.35 19.90 23.47
CA ARG A 194 9.61 20.59 23.82
C ARG A 194 9.86 20.62 25.33
N SER A 195 8.85 20.99 26.12
CA SER A 195 8.95 20.98 27.59
C SER A 195 9.20 19.58 28.16
N PHE A 196 8.58 18.54 27.59
CA PHE A 196 8.83 17.16 27.99
C PHE A 196 10.28 16.72 27.68
N LEU A 197 10.79 17.04 26.48
CA LEU A 197 12.19 16.75 26.13
C LEU A 197 13.19 17.48 27.04
N GLN A 198 12.91 18.74 27.39
CA GLN A 198 13.72 19.49 28.34
C GLN A 198 13.72 18.83 29.73
N GLN A 199 12.56 18.40 30.24
CA GLN A 199 12.47 17.68 31.52
C GLN A 199 13.25 16.36 31.51
N VAL A 200 13.23 15.62 30.39
CA VAL A 200 14.02 14.40 30.23
C VAL A 200 15.52 14.69 30.25
N ASP A 201 15.97 15.78 29.61
CA ASP A 201 17.37 16.17 29.59
C ASP A 201 17.85 16.71 30.95
N GLU A 202 17.01 17.45 31.68
CA GLU A 202 17.26 17.90 33.05
C GLU A 202 17.34 16.70 34.03
N GLN A 203 16.44 15.73 33.91
CA GLN A 203 16.50 14.48 34.70
C GLN A 203 17.73 13.64 34.37
N ALA A 204 18.12 13.56 33.10
CA ALA A 204 19.34 12.86 32.68
C ALA A 204 20.60 13.53 33.24
N ALA A 205 20.66 14.86 33.23
CA ALA A 205 21.76 15.63 33.81
C ALA A 205 21.85 15.44 35.33
N ALA A 206 20.72 15.45 36.04
CA ALA A 206 20.67 15.22 37.49
C ALA A 206 21.01 13.76 37.89
N ALA A 207 20.75 12.79 37.00
CA ALA A 207 21.05 11.37 37.23
C ALA A 207 22.48 10.96 36.83
N ALA A 208 23.28 11.86 36.24
CA ALA A 208 24.65 11.57 35.84
C ALA A 208 25.58 11.57 37.08
N PRO A 209 26.21 10.43 37.44
CA PRO A 209 27.18 10.42 38.54
C PRO A 209 28.40 11.26 38.17
N ASN A 210 28.89 12.03 39.14
CA ASN A 210 30.02 12.96 38.99
C ASN A 210 31.22 12.31 38.27
N GLY A 211 31.43 12.66 37.00
CA GLY A 211 32.62 12.29 36.21
C GLY A 211 32.41 11.40 34.98
N GLN A 212 31.20 10.90 34.67
CA GLN A 212 30.94 10.08 33.47
C GLN A 212 29.90 10.66 32.51
N LEU A 213 30.09 11.93 32.13
CA LEU A 213 29.17 12.63 31.23
C LEU A 213 29.07 11.98 29.84
N ASP A 214 30.21 11.56 29.27
CA ASP A 214 30.28 11.03 27.89
C ASP A 214 29.53 9.69 27.72
N VAL A 215 29.66 8.79 28.70
CA VAL A 215 28.96 7.49 28.69
C VAL A 215 27.45 7.69 28.75
N TRP A 216 26.98 8.63 29.59
CA TRP A 216 25.56 8.94 29.72
C TRP A 216 25.00 9.62 28.47
N GLN A 217 25.74 10.53 27.85
CA GLN A 217 25.36 11.14 26.57
C GLN A 217 25.22 10.09 25.45
N GLN A 218 26.11 9.10 25.39
CA GLN A 218 25.99 8.01 24.41
C GLN A 218 24.73 7.15 24.66
N VAL A 219 24.45 6.78 25.91
CA VAL A 219 23.22 6.02 26.26
C VAL A 219 21.95 6.78 25.91
N VAL A 220 21.92 8.11 26.08
CA VAL A 220 20.79 8.96 25.66
C VAL A 220 20.65 9.01 24.14
N ARG A 221 21.77 9.13 23.40
CA ARG A 221 21.79 9.08 21.93
C ARG A 221 21.20 7.77 21.42
N ASP A 222 21.70 6.63 21.90
CA ASP A 222 21.21 5.31 21.52
C ASP A 222 19.73 5.09 21.90
N ARG A 223 19.23 5.73 22.97
CA ARG A 223 17.80 5.69 23.35
C ARG A 223 16.96 6.57 22.43
N ARG A 224 17.42 7.76 22.05
CA ARG A 224 16.74 8.65 21.10
C ARG A 224 16.60 8.00 19.72
N GLU A 225 17.66 7.36 19.23
CA GLU A 225 17.65 6.62 17.97
C GLU A 225 16.65 5.45 18.02
N ARG A 226 16.73 4.58 19.05
CA ARG A 226 15.77 3.47 19.23
C ARG A 226 14.33 3.93 19.38
N ALA A 227 14.08 5.08 20.03
CA ALA A 227 12.75 5.67 20.15
C ALA A 227 12.23 6.18 18.79
N ALA A 228 13.07 6.82 17.98
CA ALA A 228 12.73 7.25 16.62
C ALA A 228 12.37 6.05 15.73
N THR A 229 13.18 4.99 15.72
CA THR A 229 12.88 3.74 14.98
C THR A 229 11.57 3.09 15.46
N SER A 230 11.30 3.14 16.76
CA SER A 230 10.08 2.58 17.39
C SER A 230 8.81 3.40 17.11
N ALA A 231 8.94 4.71 16.88
CA ALA A 231 7.82 5.58 16.51
C ALA A 231 7.41 5.36 15.04
N VAL A 232 8.40 5.24 14.15
CA VAL A 232 8.19 4.92 12.73
C VAL A 232 7.50 3.56 12.56
N THR A 233 7.91 2.54 13.32
CA THR A 233 7.24 1.22 13.28
C THR A 233 5.83 1.22 13.87
N ARG A 234 5.57 2.00 14.93
CA ARG A 234 4.21 2.07 15.52
C ARG A 234 3.20 2.81 14.67
N HIS A 235 3.59 3.85 13.92
CA HIS A 235 2.67 4.53 13.00
C HIS A 235 2.17 3.64 11.86
N HIS A 236 2.91 2.60 11.47
CA HIS A 236 2.45 1.61 10.49
C HIS A 236 1.55 0.50 11.08
N GLY A 237 1.35 0.44 12.40
CA GLY A 237 0.55 -0.60 13.06
C GLY A 237 -0.76 -0.14 13.72
N ALA A 238 -0.97 1.17 13.88
CA ALA A 238 -2.03 1.71 14.73
C ALA A 238 -3.35 2.08 14.00
N GLU A 239 -3.36 2.15 12.66
CA GLU A 239 -4.55 2.53 11.88
C GLU A 239 -5.23 1.31 11.23
N MET A 240 -5.76 0.42 12.07
CA MET A 240 -6.76 -0.57 11.68
C MET A 240 -7.98 -0.40 12.58
N PRO A 241 -9.16 0.01 12.06
CA PRO A 241 -10.35 0.09 12.89
C PRO A 241 -10.74 -1.31 13.35
N PHE A 242 -10.84 -1.49 14.68
CA PHE A 242 -11.43 -2.69 15.27
C PHE A 242 -12.86 -2.85 14.75
N SER A 243 -13.09 -3.83 13.87
CA SER A 243 -14.45 -4.28 13.57
C SER A 243 -15.03 -4.90 14.85
N PRO A 244 -16.23 -4.50 15.30
CA PRO A 244 -16.86 -5.15 16.44
C PRO A 244 -17.08 -6.64 16.11
N ARG A 245 -16.69 -7.52 17.04
CA ARG A 245 -17.02 -8.95 16.96
C ARG A 245 -18.54 -9.09 16.81
N PRO A 246 -19.06 -9.86 15.82
CA PRO A 246 -20.46 -10.25 15.86
C PRO A 246 -20.71 -11.07 17.14
N ALA A 247 -21.84 -10.82 17.80
CA ALA A 247 -22.20 -11.54 19.01
C ALA A 247 -22.34 -13.05 18.72
N THR A 248 -21.66 -13.86 19.53
CA THR A 248 -21.85 -15.31 19.54
C THR A 248 -23.25 -15.63 20.05
N PRO A 249 -24.10 -16.38 19.31
CA PRO A 249 -25.30 -16.94 19.90
C PRO A 249 -24.90 -17.98 20.96
N SER A 250 -25.32 -17.73 22.19
CA SER A 250 -25.25 -18.73 23.27
C SER A 250 -26.31 -19.81 23.05
N SER A 251 -26.03 -21.00 23.59
CA SER A 251 -27.03 -22.06 23.86
C SER A 251 -27.62 -22.80 22.66
N ALA A 252 -26.89 -23.83 22.21
CA ALA A 252 -27.50 -25.07 21.72
C ALA A 252 -26.73 -26.26 22.30
N VAL A 253 -27.22 -26.79 23.43
CA VAL A 253 -26.74 -28.07 23.96
C VAL A 253 -27.25 -29.16 23.02
N VAL A 254 -26.35 -29.80 22.28
CA VAL A 254 -26.64 -31.02 21.54
C VAL A 254 -25.69 -32.10 21.99
N GLN A 255 -26.23 -32.99 22.81
CA GLN A 255 -25.57 -34.15 23.38
C GLN A 255 -25.71 -35.32 22.39
N TRP A 256 -24.63 -35.66 21.66
CA TRP A 256 -24.54 -36.94 20.94
C TRP A 256 -23.40 -37.77 21.49
N SER A 257 -23.77 -38.72 22.35
CA SER A 257 -22.92 -39.79 22.83
C SER A 257 -22.74 -40.87 21.74
N GLN A 258 -21.50 -41.35 21.61
CA GLN A 258 -21.11 -42.72 21.25
C GLN A 258 -21.93 -43.48 20.18
N LEU A 259 -21.27 -43.82 19.07
CA LEU A 259 -21.40 -45.15 18.43
C LEU A 259 -20.18 -45.48 17.53
N GLN A 260 -19.39 -46.45 18.01
CA GLN A 260 -18.63 -47.49 17.28
C GLN A 260 -17.76 -47.13 16.06
N GLN A 261 -16.44 -47.30 16.24
CA GLN A 261 -15.57 -48.06 15.32
C GLN A 261 -15.86 -49.58 15.51
N PRO A 262 -15.62 -50.50 14.54
CA PRO A 262 -14.40 -50.65 13.71
C PRO A 262 -14.75 -50.80 12.19
N GLU A 263 -13.94 -51.26 11.22
CA GLU A 263 -12.65 -52.00 11.17
C GLU A 263 -11.63 -51.37 10.18
N THR A 264 -10.65 -52.16 9.70
CA THR A 264 -9.58 -51.81 8.74
C THR A 264 -9.73 -52.62 7.42
N PRO A 265 -8.69 -52.91 6.61
CA PRO A 265 -8.39 -52.12 5.42
C PRO A 265 -8.56 -52.89 4.09
N HIS A 266 -8.78 -52.17 3.00
CA HIS A 266 -8.60 -52.72 1.65
C HIS A 266 -7.42 -52.11 0.92
N ASN A 267 -6.53 -53.00 0.48
CA ASN A 267 -5.28 -52.74 -0.21
C ASN A 267 -5.33 -53.54 -1.52
N VAL A 268 -5.39 -52.89 -2.69
CA VAL A 268 -5.34 -53.55 -4.00
C VAL A 268 -4.46 -52.72 -4.96
N HIS A 269 -3.71 -53.44 -5.79
CA HIS A 269 -2.50 -53.01 -6.51
C HIS A 269 -2.65 -51.93 -7.61
N PRO A 270 -1.53 -51.27 -7.97
CA PRO A 270 -1.46 -50.43 -9.18
C PRO A 270 -1.35 -51.27 -10.46
N THR A 271 -2.06 -50.86 -11.51
CA THR A 271 -1.90 -51.46 -12.85
C THR A 271 -0.83 -50.72 -13.64
N VAL A 272 0.31 -51.39 -13.85
CA VAL A 272 1.29 -50.99 -14.86
C VAL A 272 0.78 -51.39 -16.24
N SER A 273 0.90 -50.51 -17.24
CA SER A 273 0.77 -50.90 -18.65
C SER A 273 1.74 -50.10 -19.50
N ARG A 274 2.53 -50.82 -20.32
CA ARG A 274 3.71 -50.35 -21.03
C ARG A 274 3.68 -50.90 -22.46
N ILE A 275 3.28 -50.08 -23.42
CA ILE A 275 3.34 -50.32 -24.87
C ILE A 275 3.78 -48.94 -25.45
N LEU A 276 4.97 -48.65 -25.97
CA LEU A 276 5.93 -49.29 -26.89
C LEU A 276 5.53 -49.30 -28.39
N ARG A 277 6.47 -48.78 -29.21
CA ARG A 277 6.51 -48.68 -30.69
C ARG A 277 5.68 -47.53 -31.28
N GLN A 278 6.30 -46.55 -31.95
CA GLN A 278 7.05 -46.61 -33.22
C GLN A 278 6.15 -46.90 -34.43
N GLY A 279 5.88 -45.82 -35.16
CA GLY A 279 5.36 -45.70 -36.51
C GLY A 279 5.79 -44.33 -37.01
#